data_AF-A0A8B8MRP2-F1
#
_entry.id   AF-A0A8B8MRP2-F1
#
_cell.length_a   1.000
_cell.length_b   1.000
_cell.length_c   1.000
_cell.angle_alpha   90.00
_cell.angle_beta   90.00
_cell.angle_gamma   90.00
#
_symmetry.space_group_name_H-M   'P 1'
#
loop_
_entity.id
_entity.type
_entity.pdbx_description
1 polymer ?
#
loop_
_entity_poly.entity_id
_entity_poly.type
_entity_poly.pdbx_seq_one_letter_code
_entity_poly.pdbx_strand_id
1 'polypeptide(L)'
;MSVQPPSTPPFLLRLPSVLLCLHILTFGLSDAQHCYDIGNFTAAGNYAKNRELVLSSLASDMASNGGFYSGKVGKGSDVVYVLGFCRGDSSNDTCFKCISSAAEDLMIKCPTQKAAFSWGTGNPPCIIRYSNVPIYGVKQTSPAQMLYNTGHVQMDQDEFDPIWRNLTEELAVRASMGTSKLKFAAGRTSLPNFQTMFALLQCSPDLSSLDCQSCLWECIDGYQQCCHGYQGGVVQKPSCIFRWDLYPFFVSKPGNPLSSLSPPTAVAEDDPPTPPPANAQVTCGRFNFKVTADFKFMNHNPHSESAPSM
;
A
#
# COMPACT_ATOMS: atom_id res chain seq x y z
N MET A 1 19.52 -72.42 3.10
CA MET A 1 18.12 -71.96 3.04
C MET A 1 18.14 -70.47 2.78
N SER A 2 18.04 -70.05 1.53
CA SER A 2 17.97 -68.61 1.18
C SER A 2 16.56 -68.13 1.37
N VAL A 3 16.37 -67.17 2.27
CA VAL A 3 15.09 -66.48 2.49
C VAL A 3 15.02 -65.36 1.44
N GLN A 4 14.04 -65.47 0.55
CA GLN A 4 13.75 -64.46 -0.46
C GLN A 4 12.96 -63.32 0.20
N PRO A 5 13.31 -62.04 -0.02
CA PRO A 5 12.56 -60.93 0.56
C PRO A 5 11.18 -60.80 -0.10
N PRO A 6 10.14 -60.37 0.65
CA PRO A 6 8.79 -60.28 0.13
C PRO A 6 8.70 -59.23 -0.98
N SER A 7 8.03 -59.60 -2.08
CA SER A 7 7.72 -58.72 -3.19
C SER A 7 6.70 -57.66 -2.75
N THR A 8 7.10 -56.39 -2.80
CA THR A 8 6.21 -55.26 -2.54
C THR A 8 5.22 -55.09 -3.71
N PRO A 9 3.90 -55.02 -3.45
CA PRO A 9 2.91 -54.84 -4.51
C PRO A 9 3.01 -53.45 -5.15
N PRO A 10 2.82 -53.32 -6.48
CA PRO A 10 3.01 -52.07 -7.24
C PRO A 10 2.04 -50.93 -6.87
N PHE A 11 1.04 -51.19 -6.02
CA PHE A 11 0.09 -50.19 -5.53
C PHE A 11 0.68 -49.23 -4.49
N LEU A 12 1.73 -49.65 -3.75
CA LEU A 12 2.32 -48.80 -2.69
C LEU A 12 3.18 -47.65 -3.23
N LEU A 13 3.60 -47.71 -4.50
CA LEU A 13 4.34 -46.64 -5.17
C LEU A 13 3.45 -45.52 -5.73
N ARG A 14 2.11 -45.69 -5.76
CA ARG A 14 1.18 -44.68 -6.30
C ARG A 14 0.55 -43.78 -5.23
N LEU A 15 0.53 -44.20 -3.96
CA LEU A 15 0.06 -43.35 -2.85
C LEU A 15 0.86 -42.03 -2.69
N PRO A 16 2.21 -42.00 -2.79
CA PRO A 16 2.94 -40.74 -2.59
C PRO A 16 2.72 -39.73 -3.71
N SER A 17 2.48 -40.17 -4.96
CA SER A 17 2.15 -39.26 -6.08
C SER A 17 0.76 -38.64 -5.95
N VAL A 18 -0.23 -39.40 -5.44
CA VAL A 18 -1.59 -38.88 -5.24
C VAL A 18 -1.62 -37.92 -4.04
N LEU A 19 -0.89 -38.21 -2.96
CA LEU A 19 -0.73 -37.29 -1.83
C LEU A 19 -0.02 -35.98 -2.24
N LEU A 20 1.00 -36.06 -3.11
CA LEU A 20 1.70 -34.87 -3.62
C LEU A 20 0.77 -33.99 -4.47
N CYS A 21 -0.11 -34.58 -5.30
CA CYS A 21 -1.15 -33.84 -6.03
C CYS A 21 -2.20 -33.20 -5.10
N LEU A 22 -2.57 -33.86 -4.00
CA LEU A 22 -3.51 -33.31 -3.01
C LEU A 22 -2.92 -32.13 -2.22
N HIS A 23 -1.60 -32.11 -1.97
CA HIS A 23 -0.93 -30.95 -1.37
C HIS A 23 -0.74 -29.78 -2.33
N ILE A 24 -0.65 -30.03 -3.65
CA ILE A 24 -0.66 -28.95 -4.67
C ILE A 24 -2.06 -28.33 -4.83
N LEU A 25 -3.13 -29.07 -4.54
CA LEU A 25 -4.52 -28.58 -4.60
C LEU A 25 -4.96 -27.72 -3.40
N THR A 26 -4.15 -27.62 -2.34
CA THR A 26 -4.46 -26.80 -1.15
C THR A 26 -3.77 -25.44 -1.14
N PHE A 27 -3.03 -25.06 -2.19
CA PHE A 27 -2.75 -23.65 -2.40
C PHE A 27 -4.08 -22.97 -2.73
N GLY A 28 -4.71 -22.37 -1.72
CA GLY A 28 -5.82 -21.47 -1.96
C GLY A 28 -5.37 -20.46 -3.00
N LEU A 29 -5.93 -20.55 -4.21
CA LEU A 29 -5.81 -19.51 -5.21
C LEU A 29 -6.35 -18.26 -4.53
N SER A 30 -5.45 -17.39 -4.06
CA SER A 30 -5.85 -16.09 -3.55
C SER A 30 -6.46 -15.36 -4.73
N ASP A 31 -7.79 -15.31 -4.74
CA ASP A 31 -8.52 -14.69 -5.82
C ASP A 31 -8.22 -13.19 -5.82
N ALA A 32 -7.84 -12.67 -6.98
CA ALA A 32 -7.49 -11.25 -7.12
C ALA A 32 -8.72 -10.33 -7.05
N GLN A 33 -9.91 -10.92 -6.99
CA GLN A 33 -11.19 -10.27 -7.05
C GLN A 33 -12.08 -10.57 -5.85
N HIS A 34 -13.01 -9.64 -5.60
CA HIS A 34 -14.01 -9.73 -4.56
C HIS A 34 -15.38 -9.37 -5.12
N CYS A 35 -16.33 -10.28 -4.98
CA CYS A 35 -17.72 -10.08 -5.40
C CYS A 35 -18.55 -9.64 -4.20
N TYR A 36 -19.16 -8.46 -4.27
CA TYR A 36 -19.95 -7.94 -3.15
C TYR A 36 -21.35 -8.56 -3.11
N ASP A 37 -21.81 -8.93 -1.91
CA ASP A 37 -23.18 -9.40 -1.69
C ASP A 37 -24.14 -8.22 -1.42
N ILE A 38 -24.30 -7.37 -2.43
CA ILE A 38 -25.21 -6.20 -2.38
C ILE A 38 -26.40 -6.34 -3.36
N GLY A 39 -26.59 -7.56 -3.87
CA GLY A 39 -27.65 -7.91 -4.80
C GLY A 39 -27.14 -8.50 -6.12
N ASN A 40 -28.00 -9.29 -6.74
CA ASN A 40 -27.71 -10.00 -7.99
C ASN A 40 -28.55 -9.44 -9.15
N PHE A 41 -28.01 -9.53 -10.36
CA PHE A 41 -28.72 -9.25 -11.61
C PHE A 41 -29.10 -10.55 -12.33
N THR A 42 -30.05 -10.48 -13.26
CA THR A 42 -30.44 -11.61 -14.11
C THR A 42 -29.49 -11.74 -15.30
N ALA A 43 -28.95 -12.93 -15.55
CA ALA A 43 -27.92 -13.17 -16.58
C ALA A 43 -28.31 -12.69 -18.00
N ALA A 44 -29.59 -12.73 -18.37
CA ALA A 44 -30.09 -12.24 -19.66
C ALA A 44 -30.62 -10.78 -19.63
N GLY A 45 -30.45 -10.08 -18.51
CA GLY A 45 -30.95 -8.73 -18.30
C GLY A 45 -30.09 -7.63 -18.91
N ASN A 46 -30.63 -6.42 -18.96
CA ASN A 46 -29.90 -5.25 -19.48
C ASN A 46 -28.68 -4.88 -18.63
N TYR A 47 -28.76 -5.04 -17.30
CA TYR A 47 -27.61 -4.85 -16.41
C TYR A 47 -26.42 -5.73 -16.81
N ALA A 48 -26.66 -7.02 -17.13
CA ALA A 48 -25.63 -7.96 -17.56
C ALA A 48 -24.92 -7.47 -18.83
N LYS A 49 -25.70 -7.03 -19.83
CA LYS A 49 -25.18 -6.48 -21.09
C LYS A 49 -24.39 -5.19 -20.85
N ASN A 50 -24.92 -4.27 -20.05
CA ASN A 50 -24.22 -3.01 -19.73
C ASN A 50 -22.92 -3.24 -18.98
N ARG A 51 -22.89 -4.24 -18.09
CA ARG A 51 -21.69 -4.67 -17.36
C ARG A 51 -20.64 -5.25 -18.31
N GLU A 52 -21.03 -6.15 -19.21
CA GLU A 52 -20.12 -6.72 -20.21
C GLU A 52 -19.54 -5.63 -21.12
N LEU A 53 -20.38 -4.71 -21.60
CA LEU A 53 -19.95 -3.58 -22.43
C LEU A 53 -18.93 -2.69 -21.71
N VAL A 54 -19.19 -2.32 -20.46
CA VAL A 54 -18.28 -1.42 -19.74
C VAL A 54 -16.97 -2.12 -19.33
N LEU A 55 -17.01 -3.40 -18.98
CA LEU A 55 -15.80 -4.14 -18.61
C LEU A 55 -14.91 -4.45 -19.82
N SER A 56 -15.50 -4.74 -20.99
CA SER A 56 -14.75 -5.01 -22.22
C SER A 56 -14.09 -3.77 -22.84
N SER A 57 -14.65 -2.56 -22.64
CA SER A 57 -14.04 -1.31 -23.15
C SER A 57 -12.99 -0.70 -22.21
N LEU A 58 -13.05 -1.03 -20.93
CA LEU A 58 -12.31 -0.32 -19.87
C LEU A 58 -10.80 -0.25 -20.11
N ALA A 59 -10.18 -1.33 -20.58
CA ALA A 59 -8.74 -1.37 -20.81
C ALA A 59 -8.28 -0.33 -21.85
N SER A 60 -9.04 -0.19 -22.94
CA SER A 60 -8.80 0.82 -23.97
C SER A 60 -9.02 2.23 -23.42
N ASP A 61 -10.14 2.45 -22.72
CA ASP A 61 -10.47 3.74 -22.13
C ASP A 61 -9.41 4.22 -21.12
N MET A 62 -8.85 3.30 -20.33
CA MET A 62 -7.79 3.60 -19.37
C MET A 62 -6.44 3.84 -20.05
N ALA A 63 -6.06 3.02 -21.02
CA ALA A 63 -4.79 3.17 -21.75
C ALA A 63 -4.72 4.52 -22.48
N SER A 64 -5.85 5.01 -23.01
CA SER A 64 -5.95 6.34 -23.64
C SER A 64 -5.97 7.51 -22.66
N ASN A 65 -6.29 7.28 -21.38
CA ASN A 65 -6.44 8.31 -20.35
C ASN A 65 -5.33 8.31 -19.28
N GLY A 66 -4.16 7.73 -19.60
CA GLY A 66 -3.02 7.74 -18.68
C GLY A 66 -3.18 6.81 -17.48
N GLY A 67 -4.01 5.77 -17.62
CA GLY A 67 -4.17 4.71 -16.63
C GLY A 67 -5.23 4.97 -15.58
N PHE A 68 -6.13 5.95 -15.74
CA PHE A 68 -7.31 6.13 -14.90
C PHE A 68 -8.56 6.32 -15.75
N TYR A 69 -9.67 5.71 -15.35
CA TYR A 69 -10.98 5.94 -15.94
C TYR A 69 -12.08 5.81 -14.89
N SER A 70 -13.11 6.65 -15.03
CA SER A 70 -14.36 6.52 -14.31
C SER A 70 -15.51 6.86 -15.24
N GLY A 71 -16.58 6.05 -15.23
CA GLY A 71 -17.68 6.21 -16.18
C GLY A 71 -18.84 5.26 -15.90
N LYS A 72 -19.92 5.40 -16.66
CA LYS A 72 -21.12 4.57 -16.48
C LYS A 72 -21.77 4.20 -17.80
N VAL A 73 -22.40 3.04 -17.83
CA VAL A 73 -23.19 2.53 -18.96
C VAL A 73 -24.59 2.18 -18.49
N GLY A 74 -25.61 2.44 -19.31
CA GLY A 74 -27.00 2.17 -18.96
C GLY A 74 -27.73 3.30 -18.23
N LYS A 75 -28.99 3.04 -17.85
CA LYS A 75 -29.92 4.00 -17.22
C LYS A 75 -30.83 3.28 -16.22
N GLY A 76 -31.40 4.02 -15.28
CA GLY A 76 -32.35 3.47 -14.30
C GLY A 76 -31.74 2.34 -13.47
N SER A 77 -32.47 1.24 -13.30
CA SER A 77 -32.02 0.05 -12.58
C SER A 77 -30.91 -0.76 -13.29
N ASP A 78 -30.64 -0.46 -14.55
CA ASP A 78 -29.67 -1.16 -15.39
C ASP A 78 -28.34 -0.41 -15.52
N VAL A 79 -28.15 0.68 -14.78
CA VAL A 79 -26.90 1.46 -14.81
C VAL A 79 -25.77 0.72 -14.12
N VAL A 80 -24.59 0.70 -14.74
CA VAL A 80 -23.35 0.16 -14.18
C VAL A 80 -22.34 1.29 -14.10
N TYR A 81 -21.91 1.62 -12.90
CA TYR A 81 -20.78 2.53 -12.65
C TYR A 81 -19.49 1.71 -12.65
N VAL A 82 -18.46 2.21 -13.31
CA VAL A 82 -17.11 1.63 -13.32
C VAL A 82 -16.08 2.67 -12.91
N LEU A 83 -15.04 2.21 -12.23
CA LEU A 83 -13.84 2.98 -11.94
C LEU A 83 -12.63 2.05 -12.00
N GLY A 84 -11.52 2.52 -12.55
CA GLY A 84 -10.27 1.79 -12.48
C GLY A 84 -9.05 2.69 -12.55
N PHE A 85 -7.95 2.25 -11.96
CA PHE A 85 -6.65 2.91 -12.06
C PHE A 85 -5.48 1.91 -12.06
N CYS A 86 -4.46 2.20 -12.87
CA CYS A 86 -3.19 1.49 -12.91
C CYS A 86 -2.16 2.19 -12.01
N ARG A 87 -1.11 1.47 -11.62
CA ARG A 87 0.02 2.08 -10.90
C ARG A 87 0.65 3.20 -11.75
N GLY A 88 1.03 4.32 -11.13
CA GLY A 88 1.48 5.53 -11.84
C GLY A 88 2.73 5.34 -12.71
N ASP A 89 3.57 4.36 -12.39
CA ASP A 89 4.76 3.98 -13.14
C ASP A 89 4.52 2.88 -14.19
N SER A 90 3.30 2.35 -14.34
CA SER A 90 2.96 1.35 -15.37
C SER A 90 3.02 1.92 -16.78
N SER A 91 3.56 1.17 -17.75
CA SER A 91 3.40 1.53 -19.17
C SER A 91 1.94 1.36 -19.61
N ASN A 92 1.56 1.99 -20.74
CA ASN A 92 0.21 1.83 -21.30
C ASN A 92 -0.10 0.36 -21.63
N ASP A 93 0.87 -0.38 -22.18
CA ASP A 93 0.73 -1.81 -22.49
C ASP A 93 0.55 -2.66 -21.22
N THR A 94 1.35 -2.39 -20.19
CA THR A 94 1.23 -3.08 -18.89
C THR A 94 -0.13 -2.80 -18.24
N CYS A 95 -0.58 -1.54 -18.28
CA CYS A 95 -1.88 -1.13 -17.76
C CYS A 95 -3.01 -1.83 -18.52
N PHE A 96 -2.98 -1.79 -19.85
CA PHE A 96 -3.97 -2.44 -20.71
C PHE A 96 -4.09 -3.93 -20.39
N LYS A 97 -2.97 -4.66 -20.35
CA LYS A 97 -2.95 -6.10 -20.06
C LYS A 97 -3.53 -6.43 -18.69
N CYS A 98 -3.17 -5.66 -17.66
CA CYS A 98 -3.70 -5.87 -16.32
C CYS A 98 -5.21 -5.66 -16.26
N ILE A 99 -5.71 -4.56 -16.86
CA ILE A 99 -7.14 -4.24 -16.84
C ILE A 99 -7.96 -5.25 -17.65
N SER A 100 -7.49 -5.65 -18.83
CA SER A 100 -8.18 -6.66 -19.66
C SER A 100 -8.34 -7.98 -18.90
N SER A 101 -7.26 -8.48 -18.31
CA SER A 101 -7.30 -9.73 -17.53
C SER A 101 -8.19 -9.59 -16.29
N ALA A 102 -8.10 -8.48 -15.56
CA ALA A 102 -8.92 -8.27 -14.37
C ALA A 102 -10.42 -8.13 -14.71
N ALA A 103 -10.76 -7.50 -15.84
CA ALA A 103 -12.12 -7.37 -16.32
C ALA A 103 -12.73 -8.73 -16.71
N GLU A 104 -11.95 -9.57 -17.40
CA GLU A 104 -12.32 -10.96 -17.72
C GLU A 104 -12.55 -11.79 -16.45
N ASP A 105 -11.61 -11.74 -15.50
CA ASP A 105 -11.73 -12.42 -14.21
C ASP A 105 -13.00 -12.00 -13.47
N LEU A 106 -13.32 -10.70 -13.46
CA LEU A 106 -14.55 -10.22 -12.86
C LEU A 106 -15.79 -10.81 -13.54
N MET A 107 -15.83 -10.85 -14.87
CA MET A 107 -16.96 -11.44 -15.62
C MET A 107 -17.18 -12.91 -15.29
N ILE A 108 -16.09 -13.69 -15.19
CA ILE A 108 -16.13 -15.13 -14.96
C ILE A 108 -16.44 -15.45 -13.49
N LYS A 109 -15.73 -14.80 -12.56
CA LYS A 109 -15.71 -15.20 -11.14
C LYS A 109 -16.75 -14.47 -10.30
N CYS A 110 -17.28 -13.35 -10.77
CA CYS A 110 -18.45 -12.68 -10.21
C CYS A 110 -19.61 -12.74 -11.23
N PRO A 111 -20.27 -13.89 -11.40
CA PRO A 111 -21.16 -14.13 -12.52
C PRO A 111 -22.44 -13.28 -12.50
N THR A 112 -22.96 -12.96 -11.31
CA THR A 112 -24.28 -12.31 -11.16
C THR A 112 -24.30 -11.13 -10.19
N GLN A 113 -23.17 -10.81 -9.55
CA GLN A 113 -23.11 -9.77 -8.53
C GLN A 113 -23.20 -8.37 -9.16
N LYS A 114 -23.96 -7.48 -8.51
CA LYS A 114 -24.10 -6.11 -8.98
C LYS A 114 -22.90 -5.22 -8.66
N ALA A 115 -22.02 -5.63 -7.76
CA ALA A 115 -20.75 -4.96 -7.58
C ALA A 115 -19.62 -5.98 -7.39
N ALA A 116 -18.45 -5.62 -7.90
CA ALA A 116 -17.23 -6.35 -7.62
C ALA A 116 -16.01 -5.43 -7.78
N PHE A 117 -14.89 -5.95 -7.30
CA PHE A 117 -13.61 -5.28 -7.26
C PHE A 117 -12.49 -6.27 -7.59
N SER A 118 -11.41 -5.81 -8.22
CA SER A 118 -10.18 -6.60 -8.40
C SER A 118 -8.95 -5.70 -8.35
N TRP A 119 -7.86 -6.20 -7.76
CA TRP A 119 -6.51 -5.60 -7.85
C TRP A 119 -5.68 -6.18 -9.02
N GLY A 120 -6.28 -7.06 -9.82
CA GLY A 120 -5.64 -7.73 -10.95
C GLY A 120 -4.49 -8.65 -10.53
N THR A 121 -4.05 -9.50 -11.44
CA THR A 121 -2.88 -10.39 -11.25
C THR A 121 -1.62 -9.85 -11.93
N GLY A 122 -1.71 -8.67 -12.55
CA GLY A 122 -0.58 -8.02 -13.21
C GLY A 122 0.51 -7.58 -12.23
N ASN A 123 1.73 -7.45 -12.73
CA ASN A 123 2.84 -6.86 -11.99
C ASN A 123 3.41 -5.66 -12.79
N PRO A 124 3.13 -4.42 -12.38
CA PRO A 124 2.36 -4.03 -11.18
C PRO A 124 0.83 -4.25 -11.28
N PRO A 125 0.15 -4.36 -10.13
CA PRO A 125 -1.30 -4.55 -10.05
C PRO A 125 -2.08 -3.31 -10.51
N CYS A 126 -3.35 -3.51 -10.82
CA CYS A 126 -4.29 -2.48 -11.27
C CYS A 126 -5.62 -2.64 -10.56
N ILE A 127 -6.27 -1.54 -10.23
CA ILE A 127 -7.53 -1.56 -9.50
C ILE A 127 -8.69 -1.37 -10.47
N ILE A 128 -9.72 -2.21 -10.37
CA ILE A 128 -10.97 -2.13 -11.12
C ILE A 128 -12.14 -2.37 -10.18
N ARG A 129 -13.20 -1.55 -10.30
CA ARG A 129 -14.43 -1.60 -9.51
C ARG A 129 -15.62 -1.38 -10.43
N TYR A 130 -16.68 -2.16 -10.25
CA TYR A 130 -17.99 -1.82 -10.80
C TYR A 130 -19.07 -1.93 -9.73
N SER A 131 -20.16 -1.19 -9.90
CA SER A 131 -21.31 -1.18 -8.99
C SER A 131 -22.59 -0.70 -9.67
N ASN A 132 -23.74 -1.08 -9.11
CA ASN A 132 -25.05 -0.54 -9.50
C ASN A 132 -25.38 0.80 -8.82
N VAL A 133 -24.52 1.27 -7.91
CA VAL A 133 -24.61 2.58 -7.26
C VAL A 133 -23.38 3.44 -7.57
N PRO A 134 -23.46 4.78 -7.47
CA PRO A 134 -22.31 5.64 -7.68
C PRO A 134 -21.15 5.31 -6.73
N ILE A 135 -19.92 5.30 -7.24
CA ILE A 135 -18.70 4.96 -6.49
C ILE A 135 -17.61 6.05 -6.56
N TYR A 136 -17.87 7.17 -7.24
CA TYR A 136 -16.89 8.25 -7.42
C TYR A 136 -16.79 9.15 -6.21
N GLY A 137 -15.58 9.54 -5.84
CA GLY A 137 -15.31 10.34 -4.65
C GLY A 137 -15.56 9.56 -3.35
N VAL A 138 -15.77 8.25 -3.42
CA VAL A 138 -16.08 7.40 -2.26
C VAL A 138 -14.84 6.60 -1.88
N LYS A 139 -14.23 6.97 -0.74
CA LYS A 139 -13.12 6.23 -0.14
C LYS A 139 -13.61 4.83 0.25
N GLN A 140 -13.03 3.80 -0.36
CA GLN A 140 -13.30 2.40 -0.04
C GLN A 140 -12.01 1.67 0.37
N THR A 141 -12.05 1.08 1.56
CA THR A 141 -10.87 0.52 2.23
C THR A 141 -10.93 -0.99 2.42
N SER A 142 -12.06 -1.62 2.07
CA SER A 142 -12.30 -3.07 2.16
C SER A 142 -12.77 -3.64 0.81
N PRO A 143 -12.29 -4.84 0.42
CA PRO A 143 -11.34 -5.70 1.15
C PRO A 143 -9.93 -5.13 1.13
N ALA A 144 -9.16 -5.39 2.19
CA ALA A 144 -7.74 -5.04 2.26
C ALA A 144 -6.88 -6.31 2.07
N GLN A 145 -5.81 -6.19 1.30
CA GLN A 145 -4.78 -7.22 1.19
C GLN A 145 -3.47 -6.70 1.77
N MET A 146 -2.83 -7.50 2.61
CA MET A 146 -1.54 -7.21 3.22
C MET A 146 -0.60 -8.38 2.92
N LEU A 147 0.52 -8.09 2.26
CA LEU A 147 1.57 -9.08 2.00
C LEU A 147 2.90 -8.47 2.45
N TYR A 148 3.78 -9.28 2.99
CA TYR A 148 5.06 -8.83 3.52
C TYR A 148 6.19 -9.75 3.09
N ASN A 149 7.39 -9.19 3.01
CA ASN A 149 8.61 -9.96 2.83
C ASN A 149 8.93 -10.64 4.17
N THR A 150 9.08 -11.95 4.20
CA THR A 150 9.27 -12.71 5.45
C THR A 150 10.65 -12.52 6.08
N GLY A 151 11.59 -11.85 5.42
CA GLY A 151 12.85 -11.45 6.04
C GLY A 151 12.67 -10.28 6.99
N HIS A 152 13.54 -10.21 8.00
CA HIS A 152 13.50 -9.18 9.03
C HIS A 152 14.47 -8.05 8.73
N VAL A 153 14.07 -6.83 9.11
CA VAL A 153 14.96 -5.66 9.12
C VAL A 153 16.12 -5.92 10.08
N GLN A 154 17.36 -5.80 9.59
CA GLN A 154 18.59 -5.98 10.37
C GLN A 154 19.07 -4.64 10.96
N MET A 155 18.16 -3.94 11.63
CA MET A 155 18.39 -2.63 12.26
C MET A 155 17.52 -2.53 13.51
N ASP A 156 18.01 -1.78 14.49
CA ASP A 156 17.22 -1.41 15.65
C ASP A 156 15.92 -0.71 15.22
N GLN A 157 14.78 -1.14 15.77
CA GLN A 157 13.48 -0.65 15.32
C GLN A 157 13.24 0.81 15.75
N ASP A 158 13.81 1.25 16.87
CA ASP A 158 13.68 2.64 17.33
C ASP A 158 14.45 3.61 16.41
N GLU A 159 15.49 3.12 15.72
CA GLU A 159 16.17 3.87 14.64
C GLU A 159 15.43 3.77 13.30
N PHE A 160 14.92 2.58 12.95
CA PHE A 160 14.28 2.34 11.66
C PHE A 160 12.91 3.02 11.52
N ASP A 161 12.07 2.94 12.55
CA ASP A 161 10.67 3.38 12.50
C ASP A 161 10.51 4.87 12.18
N PRO A 162 11.29 5.79 12.76
CA PRO A 162 11.22 7.21 12.40
C PRO A 162 11.58 7.46 10.93
N ILE A 163 12.59 6.77 10.39
CA ILE A 163 13.02 6.90 9.00
C ILE A 163 11.94 6.38 8.05
N TRP A 164 11.38 5.21 8.37
CA TRP A 164 10.29 4.61 7.60
C TRP A 164 9.04 5.49 7.60
N ARG A 165 8.63 5.97 8.77
CA ARG A 165 7.44 6.83 8.92
C ARG A 165 7.61 8.15 8.18
N ASN A 166 8.76 8.81 8.34
CA ASN A 166 9.01 10.09 7.69
C ASN A 166 8.92 9.99 6.16
N LEU A 167 9.56 8.98 5.53
CA LEU A 167 9.47 8.81 4.08
C LEU A 167 8.03 8.50 3.63
N THR A 168 7.35 7.58 4.32
CA THR A 168 6.03 7.10 3.88
C THR A 168 4.95 8.17 4.07
N GLU A 169 4.98 8.94 5.15
CA GLU A 169 4.06 10.05 5.38
C GLU A 169 4.30 11.23 4.42
N GLU A 170 5.56 11.56 4.13
CA GLU A 170 5.89 12.58 3.12
C GLU A 170 5.35 12.19 1.73
N LEU A 171 5.54 10.93 1.35
CA LEU A 171 5.00 10.39 0.10
C LEU A 171 3.46 10.35 0.11
N ALA A 172 2.81 10.07 1.25
CA ALA A 172 1.36 10.13 1.38
C ALA A 172 0.82 11.54 1.11
N VAL A 173 1.43 12.56 1.72
CA VAL A 173 1.09 13.98 1.49
C VAL A 173 1.24 14.32 0.02
N ARG A 174 2.40 13.99 -0.58
CA ARG A 174 2.68 14.32 -2.00
C ARG A 174 1.70 13.63 -2.95
N ALA A 175 1.42 12.33 -2.76
CA ALA A 175 0.48 11.60 -3.59
C ALA A 175 -0.93 12.23 -3.51
N SER A 176 -1.35 12.68 -2.33
CA SER A 176 -2.67 13.29 -2.11
C SER A 176 -2.89 14.62 -2.83
N MET A 177 -1.81 15.36 -3.08
CA MET A 177 -1.79 16.60 -3.84
C MET A 177 -1.76 16.39 -5.36
N GLY A 178 -1.81 15.14 -5.83
CA GLY A 178 -1.88 14.82 -7.25
C GLY A 178 -3.17 15.30 -7.93
N THR A 179 -3.20 15.18 -9.26
CA THR A 179 -4.27 15.68 -10.12
C THR A 179 -5.45 14.69 -10.22
N SER A 180 -6.51 15.09 -10.93
CA SER A 180 -7.64 14.21 -11.28
C SER A 180 -7.28 13.05 -12.22
N LYS A 181 -6.04 13.01 -12.75
CA LYS A 181 -5.54 11.91 -13.59
C LYS A 181 -4.65 10.95 -12.82
N LEU A 182 -3.90 11.45 -11.83
CA LEU A 182 -2.91 10.66 -11.12
C LEU A 182 -2.61 11.25 -9.73
N LYS A 183 -2.74 10.41 -8.70
CA LYS A 183 -2.38 10.68 -7.30
C LYS A 183 -1.40 9.63 -6.79
N PHE A 184 -0.14 9.80 -7.18
CA PHE A 184 0.95 8.84 -6.98
C PHE A 184 2.21 9.58 -6.53
N ALA A 185 2.95 8.98 -5.59
CA ALA A 185 4.29 9.41 -5.23
C ALA A 185 5.16 8.18 -4.99
N ALA A 186 6.42 8.27 -5.40
CA ALA A 186 7.45 7.29 -5.10
C ALA A 186 8.72 8.00 -4.64
N GLY A 187 9.48 7.31 -3.79
CA GLY A 187 10.68 7.86 -3.21
C GLY A 187 11.60 6.78 -2.68
N ARG A 188 12.78 7.24 -2.27
CA ARG A 188 13.76 6.41 -1.57
C ARG A 188 14.43 7.22 -0.48
N THR A 189 14.98 6.52 0.50
CA THR A 189 15.87 7.11 1.49
C THR A 189 17.02 6.16 1.76
N SER A 190 18.17 6.72 2.07
CA SER A 190 19.29 5.92 2.55
C SER A 190 19.03 5.47 3.98
N LEU A 191 19.40 4.23 4.25
CA LEU A 191 19.43 3.64 5.58
C LEU A 191 20.91 3.50 6.01
N PRO A 192 21.17 3.35 7.32
CA PRO A 192 22.44 2.83 7.82
C PRO A 192 22.90 1.55 7.08
N ASN A 193 24.20 1.26 7.13
CA ASN A 193 24.82 0.08 6.48
C ASN A 193 24.67 0.03 4.96
N PHE A 194 24.62 1.19 4.30
CA PHE A 194 24.53 1.33 2.83
C PHE A 194 23.27 0.68 2.21
N GLN A 195 22.23 0.45 3.01
CA GLN A 195 20.95 -0.01 2.49
C GLN A 195 20.13 1.18 1.97
N THR A 196 19.19 0.90 1.07
CA THR A 196 18.28 1.91 0.54
C THR A 196 16.86 1.38 0.64
N MET A 197 16.00 2.16 1.28
CA MET A 197 14.57 1.88 1.33
C MET A 197 13.86 2.55 0.17
N PHE A 198 12.98 1.82 -0.50
CA PHE A 198 12.15 2.30 -1.60
C PHE A 198 10.69 2.24 -1.17
N ALA A 199 9.91 3.28 -1.43
CA ALA A 199 8.49 3.32 -1.11
C ALA A 199 7.69 3.99 -2.24
N LEU A 200 6.45 3.54 -2.42
CA LEU A 200 5.45 4.23 -3.23
C LEU A 200 4.10 4.22 -2.53
N LEU A 201 3.35 5.28 -2.77
CA LEU A 201 1.98 5.46 -2.32
C LEU A 201 1.13 5.99 -3.47
N GLN A 202 -0.06 5.43 -3.61
CA GLN A 202 -1.02 5.82 -4.63
C GLN A 202 -2.44 5.74 -4.09
N CYS A 203 -3.28 6.71 -4.44
CA CYS A 203 -4.71 6.61 -4.22
C CYS A 203 -5.49 6.81 -5.52
N SER A 204 -6.79 6.54 -5.48
CA SER A 204 -7.64 6.73 -6.64
C SER A 204 -7.80 8.22 -6.99
N PRO A 205 -7.62 8.62 -8.25
CA PRO A 205 -7.66 10.04 -8.65
C PRO A 205 -9.02 10.76 -8.44
N ASP A 206 -10.11 10.02 -8.27
CA ASP A 206 -11.45 10.57 -8.01
C ASP A 206 -11.63 11.09 -6.57
N LEU A 207 -10.74 10.71 -5.65
CA LEU A 207 -10.82 11.13 -4.25
C LEU A 207 -10.40 12.59 -4.04
N SER A 208 -10.99 13.20 -3.02
CA SER A 208 -10.48 14.46 -2.47
C SER A 208 -9.05 14.27 -1.94
N SER A 209 -8.27 15.35 -1.81
CA SER A 209 -6.94 15.26 -1.22
C SER A 209 -6.98 14.73 0.22
N LEU A 210 -8.01 15.11 0.99
CA LEU A 210 -8.20 14.63 2.36
C LEU A 210 -8.49 13.13 2.41
N ASP A 211 -9.45 12.65 1.60
CA ASP A 211 -9.80 11.22 1.56
C ASP A 211 -8.64 10.37 1.03
N CYS A 212 -7.93 10.88 0.03
CA CYS A 212 -6.73 10.24 -0.49
C CYS A 212 -5.67 10.09 0.61
N GLN A 213 -5.32 11.18 1.29
CA GLN A 213 -4.32 11.16 2.37
C GLN A 213 -4.74 10.22 3.49
N SER A 214 -6.00 10.30 3.92
CA SER A 214 -6.56 9.39 4.94
C SER A 214 -6.46 7.92 4.52
N CYS A 215 -6.80 7.57 3.27
CA CYS A 215 -6.69 6.20 2.77
C CYS A 215 -5.24 5.71 2.80
N LEU A 216 -4.29 6.57 2.38
CA LEU A 216 -2.86 6.25 2.36
C LEU A 216 -2.32 6.04 3.78
N TRP A 217 -2.69 6.87 4.76
CA TRP A 217 -2.34 6.67 6.16
C TRP A 217 -2.91 5.36 6.72
N GLU A 218 -4.16 5.01 6.39
CA GLU A 218 -4.71 3.71 6.79
C GLU A 218 -3.93 2.51 6.21
N CYS A 219 -3.28 2.67 5.05
CA CYS A 219 -2.39 1.64 4.52
C CYS A 219 -1.06 1.56 5.27
N ILE A 220 -0.49 2.71 5.65
CA ILE A 220 0.73 2.81 6.47
C ILE A 220 0.48 2.15 7.84
N ASP A 221 -0.58 2.55 8.53
CA ASP A 221 -0.96 2.00 9.83
C ASP A 221 -1.29 0.50 9.73
N GLY A 222 -1.96 0.09 8.65
CA GLY A 222 -2.24 -1.31 8.36
C GLY A 222 -0.95 -2.15 8.26
N TYR A 223 0.10 -1.63 7.63
CA TYR A 223 1.39 -2.31 7.58
C TYR A 223 2.02 -2.43 8.98
N GLN A 224 2.01 -1.36 9.76
CA GLN A 224 2.57 -1.39 11.11
C GLN A 224 1.85 -2.39 12.02
N GLN A 225 0.54 -2.53 11.88
CA GLN A 225 -0.22 -3.47 12.69
C GLN A 225 0.03 -4.94 12.30
N CYS A 226 0.17 -5.23 11.00
CA CYS A 226 0.30 -6.62 10.53
C CYS A 226 1.74 -7.13 10.45
N CYS A 227 2.68 -6.22 10.17
CA CYS A 227 3.88 -6.57 9.43
C CYS A 227 5.11 -5.78 9.90
N HIS A 228 5.05 -5.14 11.06
CA HIS A 228 6.18 -4.43 11.66
C HIS A 228 7.39 -5.34 11.86
N GLY A 229 8.60 -4.82 11.64
CA GLY A 229 9.85 -5.56 11.69
C GLY A 229 10.23 -6.37 10.44
N TYR A 230 9.32 -6.51 9.46
CA TYR A 230 9.62 -7.16 8.18
C TYR A 230 10.26 -6.21 7.18
N GLN A 231 11.05 -6.72 6.23
CA GLN A 231 11.89 -5.92 5.33
C GLN A 231 11.18 -5.44 4.04
N GLY A 232 9.87 -5.24 4.12
CA GLY A 232 9.06 -4.82 2.99
C GLY A 232 7.67 -5.43 3.00
N GLY A 233 6.83 -4.90 2.13
CA GLY A 233 5.47 -5.38 1.93
C GLY A 233 4.58 -4.39 1.19
N VAL A 234 3.35 -4.83 0.98
CA VAL A 234 2.29 -4.10 0.31
C VAL A 234 1.04 -4.12 1.16
N VAL A 235 0.34 -2.99 1.22
CA VAL A 235 -1.03 -2.89 1.71
C VAL A 235 -1.87 -2.31 0.57
N GLN A 236 -2.84 -3.10 0.09
CA GLN A 236 -3.72 -2.72 -1.01
C GLN A 236 -5.15 -2.66 -0.52
N LYS A 237 -5.82 -1.59 -0.91
CA LYS A 237 -7.23 -1.31 -0.66
C LYS A 237 -7.87 -0.82 -1.97
N PRO A 238 -9.21 -0.87 -2.12
CA PRO A 238 -9.86 -0.47 -3.37
C PRO A 238 -9.67 0.99 -3.78
N SER A 239 -9.26 1.85 -2.85
CA SER A 239 -8.97 3.27 -3.10
C SER A 239 -7.50 3.65 -2.91
N CYS A 240 -6.63 2.78 -2.38
CA CYS A 240 -5.25 3.13 -2.10
C CYS A 240 -4.28 1.94 -2.07
N ILE A 241 -3.04 2.21 -2.43
CA ILE A 241 -1.94 1.25 -2.51
C ILE A 241 -0.75 1.84 -1.77
N PHE A 242 -0.17 1.03 -0.90
CA PHE A 242 1.09 1.29 -0.22
C PHE A 242 2.04 0.14 -0.53
N ARG A 243 3.28 0.44 -0.89
CA ARG A 243 4.33 -0.58 -0.99
C ARG A 243 5.66 0.00 -0.57
N TRP A 244 6.44 -0.76 0.18
CA TRP A 244 7.85 -0.47 0.42
C TRP A 244 8.66 -1.75 0.43
N ASP A 245 9.93 -1.66 0.08
CA ASP A 245 10.89 -2.77 0.12
C ASP A 245 12.33 -2.21 0.17
N LEU A 246 13.30 -3.04 0.55
CA LEU A 246 14.73 -2.73 0.51
C LEU A 246 15.40 -2.96 -0.86
N TYR A 247 14.60 -3.20 -1.91
CA TYR A 247 15.05 -3.34 -3.29
C TYR A 247 14.21 -2.46 -4.21
N PRO A 248 14.72 -2.05 -5.39
CA PRO A 248 13.95 -1.25 -6.33
C PRO A 248 12.82 -2.04 -7.00
N PHE A 249 11.60 -1.49 -7.04
CA PHE A 249 10.41 -2.14 -7.64
C PHE A 249 9.50 -1.21 -8.46
N PHE A 250 9.94 0.02 -8.71
CA PHE A 250 9.24 0.99 -9.54
C PHE A 250 10.19 1.70 -10.50
N VAL A 251 9.63 2.28 -11.56
CA VAL A 251 10.38 3.06 -12.56
C VAL A 251 10.10 4.55 -12.37
N SER A 252 11.15 5.37 -12.36
CA SER A 252 11.00 6.82 -12.34
C SER A 252 10.58 7.33 -13.73
N LYS A 253 9.48 8.07 -13.82
CA LYS A 253 8.99 8.66 -15.07
C LYS A 253 9.20 10.18 -15.11
N PRO A 254 9.42 10.77 -16.31
CA PRO A 254 9.38 12.22 -16.48
C PRO A 254 8.03 12.79 -16.00
N GLY A 255 8.06 13.81 -15.13
CA GLY A 255 6.87 14.43 -14.55
C GLY A 255 6.47 13.95 -13.15
N ASN A 256 7.02 12.82 -12.67
CA ASN A 256 6.90 12.37 -11.28
C ASN A 256 8.31 12.29 -10.67
N PRO A 257 8.88 13.43 -10.21
CA PRO A 257 10.21 13.44 -9.64
C PRO A 257 10.28 12.57 -8.40
N LEU A 258 11.33 11.73 -8.34
CA LEU A 258 11.58 10.86 -7.19
C LEU A 258 11.88 11.72 -5.96
N SER A 259 11.25 11.38 -4.84
CA SER A 259 11.60 12.02 -3.56
C SER A 259 12.77 11.26 -2.94
N SER A 260 13.85 11.97 -2.66
CA SER A 260 15.02 11.44 -2.00
C SER A 260 15.19 12.16 -0.69
N LEU A 261 14.91 11.49 0.43
CA LEU A 261 15.34 11.98 1.72
C LEU A 261 16.82 11.64 1.90
N SER A 262 17.63 12.66 2.17
CA SER A 262 18.99 12.44 2.66
C SER A 262 18.88 11.88 4.09
N PRO A 263 19.79 10.99 4.52
CA PRO A 263 19.81 10.56 5.90
C PRO A 263 19.92 11.79 6.81
N PRO A 264 19.25 11.81 7.97
CA PRO A 264 19.42 12.89 8.93
C PRO A 264 20.92 13.03 9.16
N THR A 265 21.45 14.20 8.86
CA THR A 265 22.83 14.51 9.19
C THR A 265 22.91 14.32 10.70
N ALA A 266 23.77 13.42 11.18
CA ALA A 266 24.09 13.35 12.59
C ALA A 266 24.39 14.79 13.00
N VAL A 267 23.53 15.36 13.84
CA VAL A 267 23.80 16.66 14.46
C VAL A 267 25.09 16.39 15.22
N ALA A 268 26.21 16.87 14.69
CA ALA A 268 27.40 17.00 15.51
C ALA A 268 26.93 17.74 16.76
N GLU A 269 27.18 17.19 17.94
CA GLU A 269 26.97 17.91 19.19
C GLU A 269 27.63 19.27 19.03
N ASP A 270 26.82 20.29 18.78
CA ASP A 270 27.24 21.66 18.83
C ASP A 270 27.59 21.88 20.31
N ASP A 271 28.80 22.38 20.56
CA ASP A 271 29.23 22.81 21.88
C ASP A 271 28.12 23.67 22.51
N PRO A 272 27.86 23.52 23.83
CA PRO A 272 26.74 24.18 24.47
C PRO A 272 26.82 25.69 24.22
N PRO A 273 25.70 26.33 23.81
CA PRO A 273 25.72 27.74 23.47
C PRO A 273 26.14 28.56 24.69
N THR A 274 27.08 29.46 24.45
CA THR A 274 27.56 30.43 25.43
C THR A 274 26.37 31.30 25.85
N PRO A 275 26.16 31.57 27.16
CA PRO A 275 24.97 32.26 27.62
C PRO A 275 24.88 33.67 27.03
N PRO A 276 23.67 34.14 26.64
CA PRO A 276 23.50 35.46 26.05
C PRO A 276 23.75 36.57 27.08
N PRO A 277 24.25 37.73 26.65
CA PRO A 277 24.44 38.88 27.52
C PRO A 277 23.10 39.35 28.11
N ALA A 278 23.12 39.68 29.39
CA ALA A 278 21.94 39.81 30.25
C ALA A 278 20.97 40.97 29.94
N ASN A 279 21.00 41.63 28.77
CA ASN A 279 20.16 42.81 28.49
C ASN A 279 19.83 43.03 27.00
N ALA A 280 19.37 42.01 26.27
CA ALA A 280 18.79 42.23 24.94
C ALA A 280 17.30 42.59 25.04
N GLN A 281 16.93 43.81 24.65
CA GLN A 281 15.52 44.20 24.44
C GLN A 281 15.11 43.91 22.99
N VAL A 282 14.06 43.10 22.81
CA VAL A 282 13.42 42.89 21.51
C VAL A 282 12.03 43.54 21.56
N THR A 283 11.82 44.57 20.74
CA THR A 283 10.50 45.22 20.57
C THR A 283 9.75 44.62 19.39
N CYS A 284 8.60 44.02 19.65
CA CYS A 284 7.61 43.67 18.63
C CYS A 284 6.21 44.08 19.13
N GLY A 285 5.66 45.18 18.59
CA GLY A 285 4.30 45.60 18.91
C GLY A 285 4.04 45.92 20.39
N ARG A 286 2.80 46.32 20.70
CA ARG A 286 2.45 47.22 21.82
C ARG A 286 2.40 46.58 23.23
N PHE A 287 3.22 45.57 23.53
CA PHE A 287 3.26 44.96 24.87
C PHE A 287 4.69 44.66 25.32
N ASN A 288 5.06 45.14 26.51
CA ASN A 288 6.36 44.89 27.16
C ASN A 288 6.24 43.72 28.15
N PHE A 289 7.05 42.67 27.99
CA PHE A 289 7.23 41.63 29.00
C PHE A 289 8.68 41.62 29.50
N LYS A 290 8.84 41.45 30.82
CA LYS A 290 10.14 41.30 31.48
C LYS A 290 10.29 39.85 31.91
N VAL A 291 11.30 39.15 31.38
CA VAL A 291 11.60 37.76 31.76
C VAL A 291 12.78 37.78 32.75
N THR A 292 12.56 37.25 33.95
CA THR A 292 13.62 36.94 34.93
C THR A 292 13.82 35.43 34.94
N ALA A 293 15.05 34.97 34.68
CA ALA A 293 15.41 33.56 34.67
C ALA A 293 15.96 33.15 36.05
N ASP A 294 15.27 32.25 36.74
CA ASP A 294 15.83 31.47 37.85
C ASP A 294 16.09 30.04 37.34
N PHE A 295 17.36 29.68 37.13
CA PHE A 295 17.77 28.31 36.80
C PHE A 295 18.30 27.61 38.06
N LYS A 296 17.67 26.50 38.45
CA LYS A 296 18.21 25.54 39.44
C LYS A 296 18.48 24.22 38.73
N PHE A 297 19.75 23.89 38.54
CA PHE A 297 20.19 22.58 38.04
C PHE A 297 20.03 21.51 39.14
N MET A 298 19.43 20.38 38.81
CA MET A 298 19.57 19.14 39.59
C MET A 298 20.22 18.09 38.70
N ASN A 299 21.51 17.85 38.94
CA ASN A 299 22.21 16.64 38.51
C ASN A 299 21.82 15.49 39.43
N HIS A 300 21.40 14.35 38.87
CA HIS A 300 21.42 13.09 39.59
C HIS A 300 22.05 11.98 38.74
N ASN A 301 23.25 11.58 39.16
CA ASN A 301 23.73 10.21 39.12
C ASN A 301 24.17 9.88 40.57
N PRO A 302 23.96 8.67 41.09
CA PRO A 302 25.14 7.85 41.37
C PRO A 302 24.96 6.32 41.24
N HIS A 303 26.11 5.69 41.01
CA HIS A 303 26.41 4.26 41.16
C HIS A 303 26.37 3.76 42.61
N SER A 304 26.10 2.44 42.73
CA SER A 304 26.67 1.42 43.63
C SER A 304 26.56 1.48 45.16
N GLU A 305 26.24 0.28 45.69
CA GLU A 305 26.61 -0.33 46.99
C GLU A 305 25.83 0.00 48.28
N SER A 306 25.14 -1.04 48.78
CA SER A 306 25.35 -1.73 50.07
C SER A 306 24.06 -2.01 50.85
N ALA A 307 23.93 -3.27 51.29
CA ALA A 307 22.89 -3.82 52.15
C ALA A 307 22.93 -3.21 53.58
N PRO A 308 21.88 -3.41 54.40
CA PRO A 308 21.94 -4.53 55.35
C PRO A 308 20.61 -5.24 55.66
N SER A 309 20.78 -6.50 56.07
CA SER A 309 20.02 -7.35 57.00
C SER A 309 18.67 -6.90 57.56
N MET A 310 17.61 -7.68 57.27
CA MET A 310 16.87 -8.56 58.20
C MET A 310 15.96 -9.50 57.41
#